data_AF-A0A401J7J4-F1
#
_entry.id   AF-A0A401J7J4-F1
#
_cell.length_a   1.000
_cell.length_b   1.000
_cell.length_c   1.000
_cell.angle_alpha   90.00
_cell.angle_beta   90.00
_cell.angle_gamma   90.00
#
_symmetry.space_group_name_H-M   'P 1'
#
loop_
_entity.id
_entity.type
_entity.pdbx_description
1 polymer ?
#
loop_
_entity_poly.entity_id
_entity_poly.type
_entity_poly.pdbx_seq_one_letter_code
_entity_poly.pdbx_strand_id
1 'polypeptide(L)'
;MALRSSGEPAIRLRLHYPSAQNQDLRMARITIRLDDALFDRLVDQAYSSGSTPSAYLRDILHRFEGDDPSGYHARLDELHATAIQTLAILAKSIGARTPDILAAGLADARRLLKERGLLDPEQDRP
;
A
#
# COMPACT_ATOMS: atom_id res chain seq x y z
N MET A 1 -14.94 41.46 1.25
CA MET A 1 -13.60 40.85 1.16
C MET A 1 -13.63 39.57 2.00
N ALA A 2 -14.01 38.46 1.39
CA ALA A 2 -14.19 37.17 2.05
C ALA A 2 -12.94 36.33 1.85
N LEU A 3 -12.18 36.10 2.92
CA LEU A 3 -11.10 35.12 2.94
C LEU A 3 -11.72 33.74 3.12
N ARG A 4 -11.70 32.94 2.04
CA ARG A 4 -11.99 31.51 2.08
C ARG A 4 -10.89 30.82 2.90
N SER A 5 -11.23 30.32 4.07
CA SER A 5 -10.42 29.31 4.77
C SER A 5 -10.73 27.96 4.13
N SER A 6 -9.76 27.46 3.37
CA SER A 6 -9.72 26.10 2.83
C SER A 6 -9.60 25.13 4.00
N GLY A 7 -10.72 24.58 4.44
CA GLY A 7 -10.75 23.51 5.43
C GLY A 7 -10.28 22.20 4.80
N GLU A 8 -9.02 21.84 5.01
CA GLU A 8 -8.56 20.47 4.83
C GLU A 8 -9.43 19.52 5.67
N PRO A 9 -9.78 18.32 5.17
CA PRO A 9 -10.47 17.33 5.98
C PRO A 9 -9.49 16.73 6.99
N ALA A 10 -9.37 17.36 8.16
CA ALA A 10 -8.68 16.77 9.30
C ALA A 10 -9.42 15.49 9.74
N ILE A 11 -8.79 14.34 9.57
CA ILE A 11 -9.30 13.04 10.02
C ILE A 11 -9.42 13.09 11.56
N ARG A 12 -10.62 13.31 12.07
CA ARG A 12 -10.90 13.28 13.52
C ARG A 12 -11.26 11.86 13.93
N LEU A 13 -10.29 11.10 14.42
CA LEU A 13 -10.52 9.79 15.03
C LEU A 13 -11.06 9.98 16.44
N ARG A 14 -12.28 9.46 16.71
CA ARG A 14 -12.85 9.41 18.07
C ARG A 14 -12.82 7.97 18.54
N LEU A 15 -11.96 7.66 19.51
CA LEU A 15 -11.87 6.37 20.18
C LEU A 15 -12.86 6.35 21.36
N HIS A 16 -13.80 5.42 21.34
CA HIS A 16 -14.67 5.15 22.50
C HIS A 16 -14.22 3.89 23.21
N TYR A 17 -13.71 4.04 24.44
CA TYR A 17 -13.42 2.92 25.35
C TYR A 17 -14.63 2.68 26.27
N PRO A 18 -15.17 1.45 26.34
CA PRO A 18 -16.24 1.12 27.28
C PRO A 18 -15.70 0.92 28.71
N SER A 19 -16.46 1.41 29.69
CA SER A 19 -16.17 1.34 31.13
C SER A 19 -15.98 -0.09 31.66
N ALA A 20 -15.23 -0.20 32.77
CA ALA A 20 -14.49 -1.37 33.22
C ALA A 20 -15.24 -2.67 33.59
N GLN A 21 -16.56 -2.82 33.35
CA GLN A 21 -17.34 -3.91 33.96
C GLN A 21 -17.63 -5.17 33.10
N ASN A 22 -17.24 -5.23 31.82
CA ASN A 22 -17.34 -6.49 31.03
C ASN A 22 -16.13 -6.64 30.12
N GLN A 23 -15.11 -7.43 30.48
CA GLN A 23 -13.85 -7.54 29.70
C GLN A 23 -13.89 -8.57 28.56
N ASP A 24 -14.80 -9.54 28.58
CA ASP A 24 -14.82 -10.64 27.58
C ASP A 24 -15.60 -10.36 26.28
N LEU A 25 -16.17 -9.16 26.11
CA LEU A 25 -16.90 -8.75 24.89
C LEU A 25 -16.53 -7.31 24.46
N ARG A 26 -15.27 -6.88 24.65
CA ARG A 26 -14.87 -5.49 24.33
C ARG A 26 -14.33 -5.34 22.92
N MET A 27 -15.17 -4.87 22.00
CA MET A 27 -14.71 -4.31 20.74
C MET A 27 -14.65 -2.78 20.85
N ALA A 28 -13.45 -2.18 20.71
CA ALA A 28 -13.31 -0.73 20.61
C ALA A 28 -14.07 -0.21 19.37
N ARG A 29 -14.77 0.92 19.51
CA ARG A 29 -15.50 1.54 18.39
C ARG A 29 -14.76 2.77 17.89
N ILE A 30 -14.51 2.78 16.58
CA ILE A 30 -13.98 3.93 15.85
C ILE A 30 -15.09 4.45 14.94
N THR A 31 -15.22 5.78 14.83
CA THR A 31 -16.07 6.44 13.83
C THR A 31 -15.20 7.30 12.95
N ILE A 32 -15.25 7.07 11.64
CA ILE A 32 -14.44 7.76 10.63
C ILE A 32 -15.42 8.43 9.66
N ARG A 33 -15.14 9.68 9.30
CA ARG A 33 -15.89 10.37 8.23
C ARG A 33 -15.12 10.19 6.93
N LEU A 34 -15.82 9.76 5.89
CA LEU A 34 -15.30 9.56 4.55
C LEU A 34 -16.05 10.50 3.61
N ASP A 35 -15.42 10.91 2.51
CA ASP A 35 -16.17 11.48 1.39
C ASP A 35 -17.04 10.39 0.75
N ASP A 36 -18.13 10.82 0.11
CA ASP A 36 -19.13 9.90 -0.45
C ASP A 36 -18.53 8.98 -1.51
N ALA A 37 -17.62 9.47 -2.35
CA ALA A 37 -16.99 8.67 -3.38
C ALA A 37 -16.11 7.55 -2.81
N LEU A 38 -15.39 7.81 -1.72
CA LEU A 38 -14.63 6.79 -1.00
C LEU A 38 -15.56 5.80 -0.28
N PHE A 39 -16.64 6.28 0.32
CA PHE A 39 -17.65 5.43 0.97
C PHE A 39 -18.27 4.45 -0.02
N ASP A 40 -18.71 4.93 -1.19
CA ASP A 40 -19.32 4.10 -2.23
C ASP A 40 -18.37 3.00 -2.72
N ARG A 41 -17.12 3.36 -3.03
CA ARG A 41 -16.11 2.37 -3.45
C ARG A 41 -15.88 1.29 -2.38
N LEU A 42 -15.86 1.66 -1.10
CA LEU A 42 -15.65 0.69 -0.01
C LEU A 42 -16.84 -0.27 0.13
N VAL A 43 -18.06 0.27 0.00
CA VAL A 43 -19.29 -0.53 0.07
C VAL A 43 -19.34 -1.52 -1.10
N ASP A 44 -19.04 -1.05 -2.31
CA ASP A 44 -19.00 -1.89 -3.51
C ASP A 44 -17.98 -3.03 -3.38
N GLN A 45 -16.77 -2.73 -2.89
CA GLN A 45 -15.72 -3.74 -2.70
C GLN A 45 -16.06 -4.75 -1.60
N ALA A 46 -16.70 -4.29 -0.52
CA ALA A 46 -17.17 -5.18 0.53
C ALA A 46 -18.20 -6.18 -0.03
N TYR A 47 -19.18 -5.70 -0.79
CA TYR A 47 -20.17 -6.59 -1.39
C TYR A 47 -19.60 -7.49 -2.48
N SER A 48 -18.68 -7.01 -3.32
CA SER A 48 -18.03 -7.86 -4.33
C SER A 48 -17.18 -8.97 -3.71
N SER A 49 -16.69 -8.77 -2.49
CA SER A 49 -15.97 -9.79 -1.70
C SER A 49 -16.88 -10.64 -0.80
N GLY A 50 -18.21 -10.49 -0.91
CA GLY A 50 -19.18 -11.25 -0.11
C GLY A 50 -19.18 -10.89 1.39
N SER A 51 -18.63 -9.73 1.74
CA SER A 51 -18.44 -9.27 3.12
C SER A 51 -19.32 -8.07 3.44
N THR A 52 -19.60 -7.84 4.73
CA THR A 52 -20.19 -6.57 5.16
C THR A 52 -19.14 -5.47 5.14
N PRO A 53 -19.51 -4.19 4.93
CA PRO A 53 -18.55 -3.08 4.97
C PRO A 53 -17.71 -3.03 6.25
N SER A 54 -18.31 -3.35 7.41
CA SER A 54 -17.59 -3.38 8.68
C SER A 54 -16.61 -4.56 8.80
N ALA A 55 -16.96 -5.73 8.26
CA ALA A 55 -16.04 -6.87 8.22
C ALA A 55 -14.88 -6.62 7.26
N TYR A 56 -15.18 -6.05 6.09
CA TYR A 56 -14.20 -5.68 5.08
C TYR A 56 -13.19 -4.65 5.61
N LEU A 57 -13.67 -3.57 6.25
CA LEU A 57 -12.80 -2.57 6.86
C LEU A 57 -11.96 -3.13 8.00
N ARG A 58 -12.53 -4.02 8.82
CA ARG A 58 -11.78 -4.68 9.90
C ARG A 58 -10.67 -5.56 9.35
N ASP A 59 -10.93 -6.32 8.30
CA ASP A 59 -9.94 -7.14 7.60
C ASP A 59 -8.82 -6.29 6.98
N ILE A 60 -9.14 -5.15 6.34
CA ILE A 60 -8.13 -4.19 5.88
C ILE A 60 -7.26 -3.69 7.03
N LEU A 61 -7.87 -3.29 8.15
CA LEU A 61 -7.14 -2.79 9.32
C LEU A 61 -6.23 -3.86 9.92
N HIS A 62 -6.69 -5.11 10.06
CA HIS A 62 -5.83 -6.21 10.52
C HIS A 62 -4.65 -6.47 9.58
N ARG A 63 -4.89 -6.46 8.26
CA ARG A 63 -3.82 -6.63 7.26
C ARG A 63 -2.82 -5.48 7.27
N PHE A 64 -3.25 -4.28 7.66
CA PHE A 64 -2.40 -3.09 7.73
C PHE A 64 -1.63 -3.01 9.06
N GLU A 65 -2.23 -3.42 10.17
CA GLU A 65 -1.57 -3.49 11.49
C GLU A 65 -0.54 -4.63 11.59
N GLY A 66 -0.48 -5.52 10.59
CA GLY A 66 0.53 -6.58 10.52
C GLY A 66 0.23 -7.80 11.40
N ASP A 67 -1.02 -7.92 11.87
CA ASP A 67 -1.48 -9.08 12.68
C ASP A 67 -1.60 -10.36 11.83
N ASP A 68 -1.58 -10.20 10.50
CA ASP A 68 -1.34 -11.27 9.54
C ASP A 68 0.16 -11.28 9.18
N PRO A 69 0.91 -12.38 9.45
CA PRO A 69 2.29 -12.56 8.97
C PRO A 69 2.40 -12.45 7.44
N SER A 70 1.28 -12.61 6.72
CA SER A 70 1.12 -12.41 5.28
C SER A 70 0.41 -11.09 4.93
N GLY A 71 0.49 -10.08 5.81
CA GLY A 71 -0.13 -8.77 5.63
C GLY A 71 0.32 -8.06 4.35
N TYR A 72 -0.33 -6.94 4.04
CA TYR A 72 -0.14 -6.22 2.76
C TYR A 72 1.33 -5.91 2.45
N HIS A 73 2.11 -5.58 3.48
CA HIS A 73 3.55 -5.34 3.36
C HIS A 73 4.35 -6.63 3.10
N ALA A 74 4.06 -7.71 3.82
CA ALA A 74 4.76 -8.98 3.65
C ALA A 74 4.52 -9.60 2.25
N ARG A 75 3.28 -9.55 1.73
CA ARG A 75 2.98 -10.02 0.36
C ARG A 75 3.65 -9.17 -0.71
N LEU A 76 3.73 -7.86 -0.50
CA LEU A 76 4.42 -6.98 -1.43
C LEU A 76 5.93 -7.26 -1.42
N ASP A 77 6.50 -7.52 -0.24
CA ASP A 77 7.91 -7.90 -0.10
C ASP A 77 8.20 -9.27 -0.74
N GLU A 78 7.32 -10.26 -0.58
CA GLU A 78 7.43 -11.56 -1.25
C GLU A 78 7.37 -11.43 -2.78
N LEU A 79 6.44 -10.61 -3.28
CA LEU A 79 6.30 -10.35 -4.71
C LEU A 79 7.54 -9.61 -5.26
N HIS A 80 8.03 -8.60 -4.53
CA HIS A 80 9.25 -7.88 -4.89
C HIS A 80 10.48 -8.79 -4.85
N ALA A 81 10.61 -9.65 -3.84
CA ALA A 81 11.71 -10.61 -3.73
C ALA A 81 11.72 -11.58 -4.92
N THR A 82 10.55 -12.10 -5.29
CA THR A 82 10.39 -12.98 -6.45
C THR A 82 10.74 -12.26 -7.76
N ALA A 83 10.30 -11.01 -7.93
CA ALA A 83 10.61 -10.21 -9.11
C ALA A 83 12.13 -9.93 -9.20
N ILE A 84 12.76 -9.53 -8.11
CA ILE A 84 14.22 -9.30 -8.04
C ILE A 84 14.98 -10.58 -8.39
N GLN A 85 14.60 -11.72 -7.81
CA GLN A 85 15.27 -12.99 -8.08
C GLN A 85 15.15 -13.40 -9.56
N THR A 86 13.95 -13.27 -10.13
CA THR A 86 13.71 -13.55 -11.55
C THR A 86 14.57 -12.65 -12.44
N LEU A 87 14.55 -11.34 -12.20
CA LEU A 87 15.33 -10.37 -12.97
C LEU A 87 16.84 -10.61 -12.83
N ALA A 88 17.33 -10.99 -11.66
CA ALA A 88 18.73 -11.32 -11.44
C ALA A 88 19.17 -12.56 -12.24
N ILE A 89 18.35 -13.61 -12.27
CA ILE A 89 18.60 -14.81 -13.09
C ILE A 89 18.62 -14.45 -14.57
N LEU A 90 17.65 -13.64 -15.02
CA LEU A 90 17.58 -13.18 -16.41
C LEU A 90 18.79 -12.33 -16.78
N ALA A 91 19.17 -11.36 -15.95
CA ALA A 91 20.34 -10.51 -16.17
C ALA A 91 21.62 -11.37 -16.28
N LYS A 92 21.79 -12.38 -15.42
CA LYS A 92 22.92 -13.30 -15.50
C LYS A 92 22.91 -14.13 -16.79
N SER A 93 21.76 -14.66 -17.18
CA SER A 93 21.59 -15.47 -18.39
C SER A 93 21.84 -14.66 -19.67
N ILE A 94 21.25 -13.47 -19.77
CA ILE A 94 21.40 -12.57 -20.92
C ILE A 94 22.82 -12.01 -20.98
N GLY A 95 23.39 -11.57 -19.85
CA GLY A 95 24.75 -11.03 -19.81
C GLY A 95 25.81 -12.03 -20.26
N ALA A 96 25.57 -13.33 -20.04
CA ALA A 96 26.46 -14.39 -20.51
C ALA A 96 26.38 -14.64 -22.04
N ARG A 97 25.24 -14.31 -22.68
CA ARG A 97 24.98 -14.61 -24.10
C ARG A 97 25.10 -13.39 -25.01
N THR A 98 24.58 -12.26 -24.55
CA THR A 98 24.39 -11.02 -25.29
C THR A 98 24.58 -9.83 -24.34
N PRO A 99 25.83 -9.52 -23.95
CA PRO A 99 26.13 -8.46 -22.97
C PRO A 99 25.69 -7.07 -23.43
N ASP A 100 25.76 -6.77 -24.73
CA ASP A 100 25.36 -5.47 -25.27
C ASP A 100 23.85 -5.20 -25.11
N ILE A 101 23.02 -6.24 -25.28
CA ILE A 101 21.58 -6.15 -25.07
C ILE A 101 21.26 -5.93 -23.58
N LEU A 102 21.98 -6.59 -22.67
CA LEU A 102 21.84 -6.33 -21.25
C LEU A 102 22.21 -4.88 -20.90
N ALA A 103 23.31 -4.36 -21.45
CA ALA A 103 23.74 -2.99 -21.22
C ALA A 103 22.71 -1.96 -21.70
N ALA A 104 22.17 -2.15 -22.91
CA ALA A 104 21.11 -1.30 -23.44
C ALA A 104 19.84 -1.34 -22.58
N GLY A 105 19.39 -2.54 -22.19
CA GLY A 105 18.22 -2.71 -21.33
C GLY A 105 18.39 -2.09 -19.93
N LEU A 106 19.58 -2.19 -19.33
CA LEU A 106 19.89 -1.54 -18.06
C LEU A 106 19.89 -0.01 -18.17
N ALA A 107 20.39 0.55 -19.28
CA ALA A 107 20.34 1.98 -19.54
C ALA A 107 18.89 2.48 -19.67
N ASP A 108 18.05 1.76 -20.40
CA ASP A 108 16.62 2.06 -20.52
C ASP A 108 15.88 1.96 -19.18
N ALA A 109 16.15 0.90 -18.40
CA ALA A 109 15.59 0.75 -17.06
C ALA A 109 15.98 1.93 -16.16
N ARG A 110 17.26 2.33 -16.15
CA ARG A 110 17.73 3.49 -15.36
C ARG A 110 17.03 4.78 -15.80
N ARG A 111 16.87 5.01 -17.11
CA ARG A 111 16.13 6.17 -17.63
C ARG A 111 14.68 6.19 -17.13
N LEU A 112 13.97 5.05 -17.22
CA LEU A 112 12.58 4.93 -16.77
C LEU A 112 12.42 5.12 -15.26
N LEU A 113 13.39 4.66 -14.46
CA LEU A 113 13.39 4.87 -13.01
C LEU A 113 13.63 6.33 -12.67
N LYS A 114 14.55 7.00 -13.39
CA LYS A 114 14.81 8.44 -13.24
C LYS A 114 13.58 9.27 -13.55
N GLU A 115 12.92 9.01 -14.68
CA GLU A 115 11.69 9.71 -15.11
C GLU A 115 10.56 9.59 -14.08
N ARG A 116 10.54 8.52 -13.28
CA ARG A 116 9.55 8.29 -12.23
C ARG A 116 10.00 8.74 -10.83
N GLY A 117 11.22 9.27 -10.68
CA GLY A 117 11.76 9.65 -9.37
C GLY A 117 12.02 8.46 -8.44
N LEU A 118 12.33 7.29 -9.00
CA LEU A 118 12.52 6.03 -8.26
C LEU A 118 13.99 5.61 -8.11
N LEU A 119 14.94 6.42 -8.59
CA LEU A 119 16.36 6.18 -8.36
C LEU A 119 16.77 6.73 -7.00
N ASP A 120 17.60 5.97 -6.29
CA ASP A 120 18.27 6.50 -5.10
C ASP A 120 19.13 7.72 -5.48
N PRO A 121 19.26 8.75 -4.63
CA PRO A 121 20.06 9.94 -4.94
C PRO A 121 21.52 9.63 -5.26
N GLU A 122 22.08 8.55 -4.71
CA GLU A 122 23.42 8.07 -5.05
C GLU A 122 23.48 7.45 -6.44
N GLN A 123 22.41 6.77 -6.84
CA GLN A 123 22.25 6.15 -8.14
C GLN A 123 21.81 7.13 -9.22
N ASP A 124 21.36 8.35 -8.87
CA ASP A 124 20.98 9.41 -9.81
C ASP A 124 22.14 10.37 -10.15
N ARG A 125 23.31 10.19 -9.52
CA ARG A 125 24.51 10.98 -9.85
C ARG A 125 24.98 10.71 -11.29
N PRO A 126 25.48 11.73 -12.00
CA PRO A 126 26.00 11.59 -13.36
C PRO A 126 27.27 10.74 -13.43
#